data_AF-A0A3P7N814-F1
#
_entry.id   AF-A0A3P7N814-F1
#
_cell.length_a   1.000
_cell.length_b   1.000
_cell.length_c   1.000
_cell.angle_alpha   90.00
_cell.angle_beta   90.00
_cell.angle_gamma   90.00
#
_symmetry.space_group_name_H-M   'P 1'
#
loop_
_entity.id
_entity.type
_entity.pdbx_description
1 polymer ?
#
loop_
_entity_poly.entity_id
_entity_poly.type
_entity_poly.pdbx_seq_one_letter_code
_entity_poly.pdbx_strand_id
1 'polypeptide(L)'
;MSFMGQTPTVWDPEFGAQSPTICPPNYPNSPPKVKLLTTGNGSVRFGPNLYANGKVCLSILGTWSGPEWTPAHSLSSVLISIQSVMNQEPYYNEPGFTTERCPGDSKRYNDIIKHETLRCAVCDVLERKSYIPDDLYAVAQAAFEDYYPQYQSTCEANLSLSGQPMRDPFGEPRGTFQYNNILQRLHALKAALDK
;
A
#
# COMPACT_ATOMS: atom_id res chain seq x y z
N MET A 1 -3.42 25.63 -27.28
CA MET A 1 -3.06 26.03 -25.90
C MET A 1 -4.36 26.37 -25.21
N SER A 2 -4.91 25.61 -24.28
CA SER A 2 -4.30 24.89 -23.15
C SER A 2 -5.03 23.56 -22.92
N PHE A 3 -4.28 22.55 -22.48
CA PHE A 3 -4.76 21.22 -22.13
C PHE A 3 -5.62 21.29 -20.87
N MET A 4 -6.93 21.06 -20.99
CA MET A 4 -7.72 20.52 -19.89
C MET A 4 -7.48 19.01 -19.83
N GLY A 5 -6.53 18.63 -18.97
CA GLY A 5 -6.25 17.25 -18.63
C GLY A 5 -5.92 17.15 -17.15
N GLN A 6 -6.83 17.62 -16.29
CA GLN A 6 -6.78 17.30 -14.86
C GLN A 6 -7.62 16.06 -14.63
N THR A 7 -6.94 14.99 -14.19
CA THR A 7 -7.50 13.72 -13.75
C THR A 7 -8.56 13.93 -12.65
N PRO A 8 -9.55 13.02 -12.49
CA PRO A 8 -10.58 13.19 -11.49
C PRO A 8 -9.97 13.03 -10.09
N THR A 9 -9.69 14.16 -9.44
CA THR A 9 -9.47 14.20 -7.99
C THR A 9 -10.76 13.76 -7.31
N VAL A 10 -10.75 12.59 -6.68
CA VAL A 10 -11.87 12.12 -5.85
C VAL A 10 -11.91 13.02 -4.62
N TRP A 11 -12.73 14.07 -4.69
CA TRP A 11 -13.11 14.87 -3.54
C TRP A 11 -13.88 13.98 -2.56
N ASP A 12 -13.23 13.59 -1.47
CA ASP A 12 -13.88 12.93 -0.36
C ASP A 12 -14.29 14.02 0.65
N PRO A 13 -15.59 14.27 0.87
CA PRO A 13 -16.03 15.31 1.80
C PRO A 13 -15.55 15.06 3.23
N GLU A 14 -15.16 13.84 3.58
CA GLU A 14 -14.55 13.54 4.88
C GLU A 14 -13.05 13.79 4.94
N PHE A 15 -12.34 13.75 3.81
CA PHE A 15 -10.86 13.86 3.75
C PHE A 15 -10.35 15.13 3.02
N GLY A 16 -11.26 15.99 2.56
CA GLY A 16 -10.93 17.09 1.66
C GLY A 16 -10.28 16.59 0.37
N ALA A 17 -9.71 17.49 -0.42
CA ALA A 17 -9.16 17.13 -1.72
C ALA A 17 -7.93 16.20 -1.67
N GLN A 18 -7.30 15.92 -0.52
CA GLN A 18 -5.98 15.25 -0.49
C GLN A 18 -5.39 14.83 0.88
N SER A 19 -6.00 15.10 2.05
CA SER A 19 -5.30 14.82 3.32
C SER A 19 -5.41 13.34 3.71
N PRO A 20 -4.30 12.58 3.85
CA PRO A 20 -4.35 11.17 4.27
C PRO A 20 -4.74 10.99 5.75
N THR A 21 -4.56 12.04 6.56
CA THR A 21 -4.87 12.03 8.00
C THR A 21 -5.60 13.31 8.37
N ILE A 22 -6.70 13.18 9.11
CA ILE A 22 -7.46 14.33 9.64
C ILE A 22 -7.73 14.12 11.12
N CYS A 23 -7.27 15.06 11.94
CA CYS A 23 -7.61 15.11 13.36
C CYS A 23 -9.00 15.73 13.53
N PRO A 24 -9.90 15.14 14.35
CA PRO A 24 -11.19 15.74 14.65
C PRO A 24 -11.03 17.00 15.50
N PRO A 25 -12.04 17.90 15.57
CA PRO A 25 -11.97 19.13 16.36
C PRO A 25 -11.71 18.91 17.86
N ASN A 26 -12.03 17.72 18.38
CA ASN A 26 -11.84 17.35 19.77
C ASN A 26 -10.59 16.47 20.00
N TYR A 27 -9.67 16.36 19.03
CA TYR A 27 -8.40 15.66 19.23
C TYR A 27 -7.62 16.24 20.43
N PRO A 28 -7.03 15.43 21.32
CA PRO A 28 -6.86 13.98 21.26
C PRO A 28 -7.98 13.14 21.93
N ASN A 29 -9.15 13.70 22.23
CA ASN A 29 -10.25 12.94 22.85
C ASN A 29 -10.93 11.95 21.89
N SER A 30 -10.77 12.13 20.58
CA SER A 30 -11.22 11.18 19.55
C SER A 30 -10.08 10.88 18.57
N PRO A 31 -10.05 9.67 17.98
CA PRO A 31 -8.98 9.27 17.09
C PRO A 31 -8.98 10.10 15.81
N PRO A 32 -7.81 10.23 15.14
CA PRO A 32 -7.75 10.78 13.80
C PRO A 32 -8.46 9.84 12.81
N LYS A 33 -8.96 10.41 11.71
CA LYS A 33 -9.33 9.64 10.52
C LYS A 33 -8.09 9.44 9.66
N VAL A 34 -7.86 8.22 9.18
CA VAL A 34 -6.71 7.87 8.33
C VAL A 34 -7.18 7.14 7.06
N LYS A 35 -6.57 7.48 5.93
CA LYS A 35 -6.81 6.87 4.63
C LYS A 35 -5.50 6.46 3.96
N LEU A 36 -5.41 5.20 3.54
CA LEU A 36 -4.34 4.72 2.69
C LEU A 36 -4.57 5.25 1.26
N LEU A 37 -3.63 6.04 0.74
CA LEU A 37 -3.72 6.61 -0.61
C LEU A 37 -3.13 5.68 -1.67
N THR A 38 -2.07 4.96 -1.33
CA THR A 38 -1.38 4.04 -2.22
C THR A 38 -2.17 2.73 -2.33
N THR A 39 -3.25 2.73 -3.13
CA THR A 39 -4.13 1.55 -3.35
C THR A 39 -4.27 1.17 -4.82
N GLY A 40 -3.40 1.70 -5.69
CA GLY A 40 -3.52 1.52 -7.14
C GLY A 40 -4.85 2.05 -7.67
N ASN A 41 -5.25 3.25 -7.24
CA ASN A 41 -6.55 3.87 -7.56
C ASN A 41 -7.75 3.01 -7.17
N GLY A 42 -7.72 2.40 -5.99
CA GLY A 42 -8.83 1.58 -5.51
C GLY A 42 -8.82 0.13 -5.95
N SER A 43 -7.78 -0.33 -6.64
CA SER A 43 -7.70 -1.69 -7.20
C SER A 43 -7.01 -2.71 -6.29
N VAL A 44 -6.27 -2.27 -5.26
CA VAL A 44 -5.41 -3.15 -4.45
C VAL A 44 -5.75 -3.10 -2.98
N ARG A 45 -6.19 -4.24 -2.43
CA ARG A 45 -6.17 -4.52 -0.99
C ARG A 45 -4.78 -5.06 -0.61
N PHE A 46 -4.06 -4.29 0.21
CA PHE A 46 -2.68 -4.58 0.63
C PHE A 46 -2.56 -5.51 1.82
N GLY A 47 -3.66 -5.74 2.54
CA GLY A 47 -3.67 -6.60 3.70
C GLY A 47 -5.08 -6.76 4.26
N PRO A 48 -5.29 -7.69 5.19
CA PRO A 48 -6.56 -7.81 5.90
C PRO A 48 -7.02 -6.49 6.53
N ASN A 49 -6.06 -5.67 6.98
CA ASN A 49 -6.30 -4.36 7.60
C ASN A 49 -6.19 -3.15 6.65
N LEU A 50 -5.77 -3.35 5.39
CA LEU A 50 -5.43 -2.27 4.45
C LEU A 50 -6.24 -2.42 3.16
N TYR A 51 -7.41 -1.77 3.12
CA TYR A 51 -8.44 -1.98 2.11
C TYR A 51 -8.16 -1.20 0.82
N ALA A 52 -8.69 -1.70 -0.29
CA ALA A 52 -8.54 -1.07 -1.60
C ALA A 52 -9.15 0.35 -1.66
N ASN A 53 -10.26 0.58 -0.96
CA ASN A 53 -10.88 1.91 -0.85
C ASN A 53 -10.10 2.89 0.07
N GLY A 54 -8.97 2.46 0.63
CA GLY A 54 -8.13 3.24 1.52
C GLY A 54 -8.49 3.11 3.00
N LYS A 55 -9.52 2.33 3.37
CA LYS A 55 -9.86 2.11 4.78
C LYS A 55 -8.74 1.36 5.50
N VAL A 56 -8.37 1.86 6.67
CA VAL A 56 -7.41 1.24 7.59
C VAL A 56 -8.16 0.68 8.79
N CYS A 57 -7.98 -0.61 9.06
CA CYS A 57 -8.61 -1.30 10.19
C CYS A 57 -7.64 -1.45 11.36
N LEU A 58 -7.81 -0.60 12.38
CA LEU A 58 -7.06 -0.62 13.64
C LEU A 58 -8.01 -0.37 14.80
N SER A 59 -7.80 -1.05 15.93
CA SER A 59 -8.68 -0.89 17.09
C SER A 59 -8.59 0.50 17.70
N ILE A 60 -7.39 1.08 17.72
CA ILE A 60 -7.15 2.46 18.15
C ILE A 60 -7.75 3.51 17.19
N LEU A 61 -8.25 3.11 16.02
CA LEU A 61 -9.03 3.97 15.12
C LEU A 61 -10.53 3.65 15.17
N GLY A 62 -10.96 2.73 16.03
CA GLY A 62 -12.35 2.28 16.15
C GLY A 62 -12.84 1.46 14.94
N THR A 63 -11.94 0.97 14.09
CA THR A 63 -12.27 0.24 12.86
C THR A 63 -11.95 -1.25 12.93
N TRP A 64 -11.51 -1.74 14.09
CA TRP A 64 -11.19 -3.14 14.34
C TRP A 64 -11.39 -3.50 15.82
N SER A 65 -11.53 -4.79 16.12
CA SER A 65 -11.64 -5.27 17.50
C SER A 65 -10.30 -5.17 18.23
N GLY A 66 -10.31 -4.69 19.48
CA GLY A 66 -9.10 -4.59 20.31
C GLY A 66 -9.14 -3.37 21.24
N PRO A 67 -7.98 -2.97 21.80
CA PRO A 67 -7.87 -1.76 22.62
C PRO A 67 -8.31 -0.52 21.85
N GLU A 68 -9.19 0.26 22.47
CA GLU A 68 -9.75 1.47 21.87
C GLU A 68 -8.79 2.67 21.97
N TRP A 69 -9.10 3.71 21.20
CA TRP A 69 -8.42 5.00 21.29
C TRP A 69 -8.49 5.57 22.71
N THR A 70 -7.39 6.14 23.16
CA THR A 70 -7.35 6.97 24.37
C THR A 70 -6.48 8.20 24.10
N PRO A 71 -6.68 9.32 24.82
CA PRO A 71 -5.86 10.52 24.66
C PRO A 71 -4.35 10.33 24.92
N ALA A 72 -3.95 9.17 25.47
CA ALA A 72 -2.54 8.80 25.63
C ALA A 72 -1.88 8.40 24.29
N HIS A 73 -2.68 8.05 23.28
CA HIS A 73 -2.20 7.75 21.94
C HIS A 73 -1.87 9.03 21.15
N SER A 74 -0.95 8.90 20.20
CA SER A 74 -0.49 9.97 19.33
C SER A 74 -0.60 9.57 17.86
N LEU A 75 -0.39 10.52 16.94
CA LEU A 75 -0.23 10.18 15.53
C LEU A 75 0.92 9.18 15.30
N SER A 76 1.99 9.28 16.09
CA SER A 76 3.12 8.34 16.02
C SER A 76 2.69 6.92 16.41
N SER A 77 1.87 6.74 17.45
CA SER A 77 1.37 5.39 17.79
C SER A 77 0.47 4.84 16.69
N VAL A 78 -0.33 5.69 16.02
CA VAL A 78 -1.12 5.28 14.85
C VAL A 78 -0.22 4.80 13.71
N LEU A 79 0.81 5.57 13.35
CA LEU A 79 1.75 5.20 12.28
C LEU A 79 2.50 3.90 12.60
N ILE A 80 2.92 3.70 13.85
CA ILE A 80 3.55 2.45 14.31
C ILE A 80 2.57 1.28 14.21
N SER A 81 1.30 1.47 14.59
CA SER A 81 0.29 0.43 14.45
C SER A 81 0.03 0.07 12.98
N ILE A 82 -0.03 1.06 12.08
CA ILE A 82 -0.13 0.80 10.62
C ILE A 82 1.09 0.02 10.13
N GLN A 83 2.29 0.38 10.58
CA GLN A 83 3.51 -0.36 10.23
C GLN A 83 3.47 -1.81 10.71
N SER A 84 2.96 -2.05 11.92
CA SER A 84 2.90 -3.40 12.51
C SER A 84 2.00 -4.38 11.75
N VAL A 85 0.96 -3.90 11.06
CA VAL A 85 0.11 -4.76 10.23
C VAL A 85 0.75 -5.10 8.87
N MET A 86 1.82 -4.39 8.49
CA MET A 86 2.67 -4.68 7.32
C MET A 86 3.82 -5.64 7.69
N ASN A 87 3.49 -6.74 8.35
CA ASN A 87 4.46 -7.73 8.82
C ASN A 87 4.86 -8.73 7.72
N GLN A 88 5.70 -9.72 8.06
CA GLN A 88 6.22 -10.71 7.12
C GLN A 88 5.18 -11.74 6.64
N GLU A 89 4.07 -11.91 7.37
CA GLU A 89 3.04 -12.90 7.08
C GLU A 89 1.63 -12.30 7.25
N PRO A 90 1.26 -11.28 6.45
CA PRO A 90 0.00 -10.54 6.59
C PRO A 90 -1.25 -11.41 6.40
N TYR A 91 -1.13 -12.62 5.87
CA TYR A 91 -2.21 -13.61 5.81
C TYR A 91 -2.82 -13.87 7.20
N TYR A 92 -1.99 -13.97 8.24
CA TYR A 92 -2.45 -14.29 9.60
C TYR A 92 -3.15 -13.10 10.30
N ASN A 93 -3.17 -11.91 9.68
CA ASN A 93 -3.91 -10.78 10.21
C ASN A 93 -5.43 -10.93 10.03
N GLU A 94 -5.90 -11.81 9.12
CA GLU A 94 -7.32 -12.05 8.90
C GLU A 94 -7.91 -12.90 10.06
N PRO A 95 -9.02 -12.48 10.69
CA PRO A 95 -9.61 -13.22 11.80
C PRO A 95 -10.00 -14.65 11.40
N GLY A 96 -9.57 -15.63 12.22
CA GLY A 96 -9.84 -17.05 11.97
C GLY A 96 -8.87 -17.71 10.99
N PHE A 97 -7.82 -17.02 10.55
CA PHE A 97 -6.77 -17.56 9.68
C PHE A 97 -5.46 -17.76 10.44
N THR A 98 -5.51 -18.25 11.69
CA THR A 98 -4.30 -18.55 12.50
C THR A 98 -3.47 -19.72 11.95
N THR A 99 -4.06 -20.52 11.07
CA THR A 99 -3.41 -21.60 10.32
C THR A 99 -3.75 -21.48 8.84
N GLU A 100 -2.88 -21.99 7.98
CA GLU A 100 -3.17 -22.06 6.54
C GLU A 100 -4.32 -23.04 6.28
N ARG A 101 -5.30 -22.65 5.43
CA ARG A 101 -6.39 -23.55 5.03
C ARG A 101 -5.91 -24.57 4.02
N CYS A 102 -5.06 -24.12 3.11
CA CYS A 102 -4.33 -24.93 2.15
C CYS A 102 -2.84 -24.66 2.30
N PRO A 103 -1.97 -25.69 2.25
CA PRO A 103 -0.52 -25.49 2.33
C PRO A 103 -0.02 -24.43 1.33
N GLY A 104 0.75 -23.47 1.85
CA GLY A 104 1.33 -22.37 1.09
C GLY A 104 0.39 -21.19 0.82
N ASP A 105 -0.75 -21.09 1.50
CA ASP A 105 -1.65 -19.93 1.41
C ASP A 105 -0.93 -18.62 1.81
N SER A 106 -0.23 -18.62 2.95
CA SER A 106 0.53 -17.46 3.43
C SER A 106 1.57 -17.04 2.40
N LYS A 107 2.32 -18.01 1.84
CA LYS A 107 3.30 -17.76 0.79
C LYS A 107 2.67 -17.17 -0.47
N ARG A 108 1.56 -17.75 -0.96
CA ARG A 108 0.83 -17.24 -2.14
C ARG A 108 0.37 -15.80 -1.91
N TYR A 109 -0.17 -15.51 -0.73
CA TYR A 109 -0.58 -14.16 -0.36
C TYR A 109 0.61 -13.19 -0.34
N ASN A 110 1.75 -13.60 0.24
CA ASN A 110 2.97 -12.80 0.25
C ASN A 110 3.50 -12.51 -1.15
N ASP A 111 3.47 -13.47 -2.08
CA ASP A 111 3.92 -13.25 -3.45
C ASP A 111 3.04 -12.22 -4.18
N ILE A 112 1.74 -12.22 -3.89
CA ILE A 112 0.78 -11.23 -4.40
C ILE A 112 1.08 -9.84 -3.81
N ILE A 113 1.20 -9.72 -2.48
CA ILE A 113 1.45 -8.43 -1.83
C ILE A 113 2.80 -7.85 -2.26
N LYS A 114 3.83 -8.68 -2.39
CA LYS A 114 5.15 -8.32 -2.91
C LYS A 114 5.05 -7.75 -4.34
N HIS A 115 4.34 -8.43 -5.23
CA HIS A 115 4.10 -7.95 -6.58
C HIS A 115 3.39 -6.59 -6.59
N GLU A 116 2.27 -6.47 -5.86
CA GLU A 116 1.49 -5.23 -5.82
C GLU A 116 2.23 -4.08 -5.14
N THR A 117 3.12 -4.38 -4.19
CA THR A 117 4.00 -3.38 -3.55
C THR A 117 4.97 -2.78 -4.56
N LEU A 118 5.66 -3.62 -5.34
CA LEU A 118 6.55 -3.14 -6.41
C LEU A 118 5.78 -2.35 -7.47
N ARG A 119 4.60 -2.84 -7.87
CA ARG A 119 3.78 -2.18 -8.90
C ARG A 119 3.24 -0.82 -8.45
N CYS A 120 2.60 -0.76 -7.29
CA CYS A 120 1.88 0.42 -6.83
C CYS A 120 2.71 1.30 -5.89
N ALA A 121 3.33 0.71 -4.87
CA ALA A 121 3.99 1.47 -3.82
C ALA A 121 5.40 1.93 -4.22
N VAL A 122 6.01 1.27 -5.21
CA VAL A 122 7.28 1.72 -5.81
C VAL A 122 7.03 2.41 -7.14
N CYS A 123 6.62 1.66 -8.18
CA CYS A 123 6.57 2.22 -9.52
C CYS A 123 5.47 3.29 -9.69
N ASP A 124 4.22 3.04 -9.29
CA ASP A 124 3.14 4.05 -9.46
C ASP A 124 3.40 5.33 -8.63
N VAL A 125 4.04 5.23 -7.46
CA VAL A 125 4.45 6.39 -6.65
C VAL A 125 5.53 7.20 -7.37
N LEU A 126 6.62 6.55 -7.81
CA LEU A 126 7.74 7.24 -8.45
C LEU A 126 7.37 7.80 -9.83
N GLU A 127 6.43 7.17 -10.52
CA GLU A 127 5.84 7.67 -11.77
C GLU A 127 4.77 8.76 -11.54
N ARG A 128 4.53 9.18 -10.29
CA ARG A 128 3.51 10.17 -9.90
C ARG A 128 2.09 9.84 -10.40
N LYS A 129 1.77 8.54 -10.49
CA LYS A 129 0.39 8.06 -10.75
C LYS A 129 -0.50 8.12 -9.51
N SER A 130 0.12 8.13 -8.33
CA SER A 130 -0.55 8.39 -7.05
C SER A 130 -0.11 9.74 -6.50
N TYR A 131 -0.99 10.43 -5.78
CA TYR A 131 -0.64 11.66 -5.09
C TYR A 131 0.37 11.39 -3.97
N ILE A 132 1.44 12.17 -3.96
CA ILE A 132 2.45 12.21 -2.91
C ILE A 132 2.99 13.66 -2.83
N PRO A 133 3.08 14.26 -1.62
CA PRO A 133 3.70 15.58 -1.45
C PRO A 133 5.16 15.58 -1.93
N ASP A 134 5.63 16.70 -2.48
CA ASP A 134 6.98 16.80 -3.06
C ASP A 134 8.09 16.46 -2.06
N ASP A 135 7.95 16.88 -0.79
CA ASP A 135 8.91 16.56 0.27
C ASP A 135 9.03 15.04 0.51
N LEU A 136 7.89 14.34 0.48
CA LEU A 136 7.86 12.88 0.63
C LEU A 136 8.30 12.16 -0.65
N TYR A 137 8.07 12.77 -1.81
CA TYR A 137 8.53 12.24 -3.08
C TYR A 137 10.06 12.20 -3.15
N ALA A 138 10.75 13.25 -2.69
CA ALA A 138 12.21 13.27 -2.61
C ALA A 138 12.76 12.14 -1.71
N VAL A 139 12.10 11.89 -0.57
CA VAL A 139 12.44 10.75 0.30
C VAL A 139 12.20 9.41 -0.40
N ALA A 140 11.10 9.28 -1.16
CA ALA A 140 10.82 8.08 -1.94
C ALA A 140 11.86 7.84 -3.04
N GLN A 141 12.37 8.89 -3.69
CA GLN A 141 13.45 8.78 -4.68
C GLN A 141 14.75 8.31 -4.04
N ALA A 142 15.16 8.91 -2.92
CA ALA A 142 16.36 8.49 -2.20
C ALA A 142 16.26 7.04 -1.72
N ALA A 143 15.13 6.65 -1.12
CA ALA A 143 14.89 5.27 -0.72
C ALA A 143 14.90 4.31 -1.93
N PHE A 144 14.33 4.73 -3.07
CA PHE A 144 14.36 3.91 -4.27
C PHE A 144 15.79 3.58 -4.72
N GLU A 145 16.71 4.53 -4.68
CA GLU A 145 18.10 4.30 -5.04
C GLU A 145 18.77 3.29 -4.10
N ASP A 146 18.54 3.43 -2.79
CA ASP A 146 19.08 2.52 -1.77
C ASP A 146 18.56 1.09 -1.94
N TYR A 147 17.26 0.93 -2.23
CA TYR A 147 16.60 -0.37 -2.32
C TYR A 147 16.54 -0.97 -3.75
N TYR A 148 17.01 -0.22 -4.77
CA TYR A 148 16.92 -0.62 -6.17
C TYR A 148 17.49 -2.03 -6.46
N PRO A 149 18.68 -2.43 -5.94
CA PRO A 149 19.21 -3.77 -6.19
C PRO A 149 18.28 -4.88 -5.69
N GLN A 150 17.60 -4.68 -4.56
CA GLN A 150 16.66 -5.67 -4.04
C GLN A 150 15.37 -5.71 -4.86
N TYR A 151 14.87 -4.56 -5.34
CA TYR A 151 13.71 -4.53 -6.24
C TYR A 151 13.98 -5.25 -7.55
N GLN A 152 15.15 -5.01 -8.16
CA GLN A 152 15.59 -5.69 -9.36
C GLN A 152 15.71 -7.20 -9.13
N SER A 153 16.47 -7.62 -8.11
CA SER A 153 16.66 -9.04 -7.77
C SER A 153 15.33 -9.73 -7.48
N THR A 154 14.41 -9.06 -6.80
CA THR A 154 13.06 -9.59 -6.53
C THR A 154 12.29 -9.82 -7.83
N CYS A 155 12.33 -8.89 -8.78
CA CYS A 155 11.66 -9.07 -10.06
C CYS A 155 12.28 -10.21 -10.88
N GLU A 156 13.62 -10.26 -10.96
CA GLU A 156 14.37 -11.30 -11.68
C GLU A 156 14.07 -12.70 -11.15
N ALA A 157 14.06 -12.86 -9.83
CA ALA A 157 13.74 -14.13 -9.17
C ALA A 157 12.30 -14.61 -9.42
N ASN A 158 11.38 -13.71 -9.80
CA ASN A 158 9.96 -14.00 -9.97
C ASN A 158 9.48 -13.85 -11.43
N LEU A 159 10.38 -13.73 -12.42
CA LEU A 159 10.00 -13.60 -13.84
C LEU A 159 9.16 -14.77 -14.35
N SER A 160 9.39 -15.98 -13.82
CA SER A 160 8.63 -17.19 -14.19
C SER A 160 7.15 -17.11 -13.81
N LEU A 161 6.78 -16.27 -12.83
CA LEU A 161 5.40 -16.03 -12.44
C LEU A 161 4.69 -15.07 -13.41
N SER A 162 5.42 -14.28 -14.21
CA SER A 162 4.81 -13.28 -15.09
C SER A 162 3.81 -13.93 -16.06
N GLY A 163 2.60 -13.36 -16.12
CA GLY A 163 1.47 -13.88 -16.90
C GLY A 163 0.61 -14.91 -16.16
N GLN A 164 1.08 -15.47 -15.04
CA GLN A 164 0.28 -16.39 -14.23
C GLN A 164 -0.76 -15.62 -13.41
N PRO A 165 -1.96 -16.20 -13.16
CA PRO A 165 -2.99 -15.57 -12.35
C PRO A 165 -2.59 -15.51 -10.87
N MET A 166 -2.84 -14.37 -10.23
CA MET A 166 -2.71 -14.22 -8.79
C MET A 166 -3.89 -14.90 -8.10
N ARG A 167 -3.65 -16.06 -7.49
CA ARG A 167 -4.68 -16.83 -6.77
C ARG A 167 -4.67 -16.44 -5.30
N ASP A 168 -5.54 -15.50 -4.94
CA ASP A 168 -5.71 -15.06 -3.56
C ASP A 168 -6.35 -16.16 -2.67
N PRO A 169 -5.73 -16.56 -1.55
CA PRO A 169 -6.33 -17.46 -0.56
C PRO A 169 -7.68 -17.01 0.03
N PHE A 170 -7.94 -15.71 0.05
CA PHE A 170 -9.21 -15.10 0.49
C PHE A 170 -10.26 -15.06 -0.61
N GLY A 171 -9.93 -15.51 -1.83
CA GLY A 171 -10.86 -15.57 -2.96
C GLY A 171 -11.13 -14.22 -3.64
N GLU A 172 -10.34 -13.19 -3.34
CA GLU A 172 -10.47 -11.90 -4.02
C GLU A 172 -10.01 -12.01 -5.49
N PRO A 173 -10.76 -11.41 -6.44
CA PRO A 173 -10.33 -11.37 -7.82
C PRO A 173 -9.07 -10.52 -7.93
N ARG A 174 -8.00 -11.12 -8.45
CA ARG A 174 -6.75 -10.43 -8.74
C ARG A 174 -6.36 -10.64 -10.20
N GLY A 175 -5.54 -9.73 -10.71
CA GLY A 175 -4.99 -9.82 -12.06
C GLY A 175 -3.94 -10.91 -12.20
N THR A 176 -3.07 -10.76 -13.18
CA THR A 176 -1.90 -11.62 -13.37
C THR A 176 -0.64 -10.96 -12.80
N PHE A 177 0.37 -11.76 -12.48
CA PHE A 177 1.68 -11.23 -12.18
C PHE A 177 2.29 -10.57 -13.43
N GLN A 178 2.94 -9.43 -13.25
CA GLN A 178 3.51 -8.58 -14.30
C GLN A 178 4.98 -8.23 -14.03
N TYR A 179 5.76 -9.16 -13.45
CA TYR A 179 7.17 -8.93 -13.10
C TYR A 179 8.02 -8.46 -14.28
N ASN A 180 7.77 -8.95 -15.51
CA ASN A 180 8.45 -8.43 -16.71
C ASN A 180 8.22 -6.92 -16.92
N ASN A 181 6.97 -6.48 -16.80
CA ASN A 181 6.63 -5.07 -16.97
C ASN A 181 7.15 -4.21 -15.81
N ILE A 182 7.05 -4.71 -14.58
CA ILE A 182 7.58 -4.02 -13.39
C ILE A 182 9.09 -3.83 -13.52
N LEU A 183 9.84 -4.87 -13.92
CA LEU A 183 11.29 -4.76 -14.10
C LEU A 183 11.67 -3.71 -15.15
N GLN A 184 10.96 -3.67 -16.29
CA GLN A 184 11.15 -2.63 -17.30
C GLN A 184 10.91 -1.22 -16.74
N ARG A 185 9.85 -1.06 -15.92
CA ARG A 185 9.54 0.21 -15.26
C ARG A 185 10.61 0.61 -14.25
N LEU A 186 11.11 -0.33 -13.45
CA LEU A 186 12.21 -0.08 -12.50
C LEU A 186 13.47 0.40 -13.22
N HIS A 187 13.86 -0.23 -14.34
CA HIS A 187 14.99 0.22 -15.14
C HIS A 187 14.78 1.62 -15.72
N ALA A 188 13.58 1.90 -16.24
CA ALA A 188 13.26 3.22 -16.77
C ALA A 188 13.31 4.31 -15.69
N LEU A 189 12.81 4.01 -14.49
CA LEU A 189 12.87 4.91 -13.33
C LEU A 189 14.32 5.16 -12.91
N LYS A 190 15.15 4.11 -12.78
CA LYS A 190 16.57 4.27 -12.43
C LYS A 190 17.32 5.14 -13.43
N ALA A 191 17.12 4.86 -14.73
CA ALA A 191 17.74 5.65 -15.80
C ALA A 191 17.23 7.10 -15.88
N ALA A 192 16.05 7.40 -15.32
CA ALA A 192 15.53 8.76 -15.23
C ALA A 192 16.10 9.54 -14.02
N LEU A 193 16.43 8.84 -12.93
CA LEU A 193 17.02 9.45 -11.72
C LEU A 193 18.54 9.67 -11.84
N ASP A 194 19.23 8.87 -12.65
CA ASP A 194 20.67 9.01 -12.92
C ASP A 194 21.03 10.20 -13.85
N LYS A 195 20.04 10.99 -14.30
CA LYS A 195 20.22 12.13 -15.21
C LYS A 195 20.15 13.45 -14.45
#